data_AF-A0A679JR55-F1
#
_entry.id   AF-A0A679JR55-F1
#
_cell.length_a   1.000
_cell.length_b   1.000
_cell.length_c   1.000
_cell.angle_alpha   90.00
_cell.angle_beta   90.00
_cell.angle_gamma   90.00
#
_symmetry.space_group_name_H-M   'P 1'
#
loop_
_entity.id
_entity.type
_entity.pdbx_description
1 polymer ?
#
loop_
_entity_poly.entity_id
_entity_poly.type
_entity_poly.pdbx_seq_one_letter_code
_entity_poly.pdbx_strand_id
1 'polypeptide(L)'
;MTTLITIPADPAKAERFWKRTRLETFRLMAPAALCFVASESNVSVTVYDGNDVKRRFGHNRAARPAKIMKGTRLEDDNVEKTHKGAFFKYRGFWRIWVRTKSHRDSLVEAAMSRLEKVSDREGGLEDLENGFHDMGPELDVDAWLVEVLAIARDNGIPAWDEPALLAFIDRVIQRAADISKTWRGGRYSPLEVALTQEFEHRGK
;
A
#
# COMPACT_ATOMS: atom_id res chain seq x y z
N MET A 1 15.69 12.48 -25.64
CA MET A 1 14.54 13.06 -26.35
C MET A 1 13.43 13.28 -25.34
N THR A 2 13.00 14.52 -25.13
CA THR A 2 11.90 14.83 -24.21
C THR A 2 10.57 14.62 -24.93
N THR A 3 9.80 13.62 -24.52
CA THR A 3 8.50 13.31 -25.11
C THR A 3 7.47 14.35 -24.66
N LEU A 4 6.82 15.03 -25.61
CA LEU A 4 5.69 15.91 -25.33
C LEU A 4 4.45 15.06 -24.98
N ILE A 5 3.64 15.53 -24.03
CA ILE A 5 2.42 14.86 -23.59
C ILE A 5 1.23 15.49 -24.31
N THR A 6 0.61 14.72 -25.20
CA THR A 6 -0.62 15.11 -25.90
C THR A 6 -1.65 14.01 -25.73
N ILE A 7 -2.79 14.35 -25.10
CA ILE A 7 -3.90 13.42 -24.90
C ILE A 7 -4.64 13.24 -26.24
N PRO A 8 -4.74 12.01 -26.77
CA PRO A 8 -5.48 11.76 -28.01
C PRO A 8 -6.97 12.10 -27.88
N ALA A 9 -7.57 12.63 -28.95
CA ALA A 9 -9.02 12.88 -29.00
C ALA A 9 -9.85 11.60 -29.25
N ASP A 10 -9.25 10.59 -29.89
CA ASP A 10 -9.85 9.28 -30.13
C ASP A 10 -9.94 8.49 -28.81
N PRO A 11 -11.14 8.02 -28.39
CA PRO A 11 -11.33 7.36 -27.10
C PRO A 11 -10.47 6.10 -26.88
N ALA A 12 -10.32 5.25 -27.90
CA ALA A 12 -9.56 4.01 -27.78
C ALA A 12 -8.05 4.29 -27.69
N LYS A 13 -7.58 5.33 -28.41
CA LYS A 13 -6.19 5.80 -28.28
C LYS A 13 -5.95 6.51 -26.94
N ALA A 14 -6.94 7.27 -26.46
CA ALA A 14 -6.89 7.94 -25.17
C ALA A 14 -6.76 6.92 -24.02
N GLU A 15 -7.56 5.85 -24.03
CA GLU A 15 -7.49 4.81 -23.00
C GLU A 15 -6.09 4.15 -22.93
N ARG A 16 -5.54 3.74 -24.08
CA ARG A 16 -4.19 3.15 -24.14
C ARG A 16 -3.12 4.14 -23.71
N PHE A 17 -3.27 5.41 -24.10
CA PHE A 17 -2.38 6.49 -23.67
C PHE A 17 -2.42 6.65 -22.15
N TRP A 18 -3.60 6.76 -21.55
CA TRP A 18 -3.79 6.90 -20.11
C TRP A 18 -3.15 5.76 -19.35
N LYS A 19 -3.40 4.51 -19.75
CA LYS A 19 -2.80 3.33 -19.11
C LYS A 19 -1.28 3.39 -19.11
N ARG A 20 -0.67 3.70 -20.26
CA ARG A 20 0.79 3.78 -20.40
C ARG A 20 1.38 4.94 -19.59
N THR A 21 0.80 6.13 -19.72
CA THR A 21 1.33 7.34 -19.08
C THR A 21 1.12 7.29 -17.56
N ARG A 22 0.05 6.68 -17.05
CA ARG A 22 -0.12 6.40 -15.61
C ARG A 22 1.01 5.54 -15.08
N LEU A 23 1.36 4.46 -15.78
CA LEU A 23 2.45 3.58 -15.38
C LEU A 23 3.82 4.28 -15.42
N GLU A 24 4.06 5.12 -16.43
CA GLU A 24 5.28 5.94 -16.52
C GLU A 24 5.35 6.96 -15.37
N THR A 25 4.26 7.68 -15.11
CA THR A 25 4.16 8.65 -14.01
C THR A 25 4.35 7.96 -12.66
N PHE A 26 3.75 6.79 -12.46
CA PHE A 26 3.93 5.98 -11.27
C PHE A 26 5.41 5.58 -11.08
N ARG A 27 6.08 5.12 -12.14
CA ARG A 27 7.50 4.76 -12.10
C ARG A 27 8.39 5.96 -11.79
N LEU A 28 8.09 7.13 -12.36
CA LEU A 28 8.81 8.37 -12.11
C LEU A 28 8.65 8.83 -10.65
N MET A 29 7.43 8.74 -10.13
CA MET A 29 7.13 9.06 -8.73
C MET A 29 7.78 8.07 -7.75
N ALA A 30 7.95 6.82 -8.17
CA ALA A 30 8.50 5.72 -7.38
C ALA A 30 7.89 5.61 -5.95
N PRO A 31 6.55 5.62 -5.81
CA PRO A 31 5.92 5.57 -4.50
C PRO A 31 6.17 4.21 -3.83
N ALA A 32 6.08 4.20 -2.51
CA ALA A 32 6.16 2.99 -1.70
C ALA A 32 4.79 2.67 -1.13
N ALA A 33 4.49 1.39 -0.93
CA ALA A 33 3.22 0.94 -0.38
C ALA A 33 3.38 0.23 0.95
N LEU A 34 2.42 0.44 1.84
CA LEU A 34 2.12 -0.37 3.01
C LEU A 34 0.88 -1.21 2.67
N CYS A 35 1.04 -2.52 2.61
CA CYS A 35 -0.03 -3.46 2.31
C CYS A 35 -0.42 -4.19 3.60
N PHE A 36 -1.72 -4.29 3.86
CA PHE A 36 -2.21 -5.11 4.95
C PHE A 36 -2.73 -6.44 4.43
N VAL A 37 -2.21 -7.51 5.01
CA VAL A 37 -2.54 -8.89 4.68
C VAL A 37 -3.05 -9.56 5.94
N ALA A 38 -4.18 -10.24 5.84
CA ALA A 38 -4.71 -11.01 6.95
C ALA A 38 -5.38 -12.29 6.45
N SER A 39 -5.66 -13.20 7.38
CA SER A 39 -6.52 -14.34 7.12
C SER A 39 -7.90 -13.88 6.66
N GLU A 40 -8.53 -14.65 5.76
CA GLU A 40 -9.88 -14.33 5.27
C GLU A 40 -10.94 -14.43 6.37
N SER A 41 -10.73 -15.34 7.32
CA SER A 41 -11.57 -15.57 8.49
C SER A 41 -10.71 -15.75 9.75
N ASN A 42 -11.37 -15.81 10.91
CA ASN A 42 -10.70 -16.25 12.14
C ASN A 42 -10.29 -17.72 11.99
N VAL A 43 -9.15 -18.10 12.58
CA VAL A 43 -8.59 -19.45 12.46
C VAL A 43 -8.19 -20.01 13.82
N SER A 44 -8.19 -21.33 13.93
CA SER A 44 -7.61 -22.06 15.06
C SER A 44 -6.63 -23.06 14.49
N VAL A 45 -5.38 -23.01 14.96
CA VAL A 45 -4.26 -23.71 14.33
C VAL A 45 -3.53 -24.51 15.38
N THR A 46 -3.26 -25.77 15.08
CA THR A 46 -2.37 -26.62 15.88
C THR A 46 -1.19 -27.01 15.01
N VAL A 47 0.01 -26.64 15.43
CA VAL A 47 1.26 -27.03 14.79
C VAL A 47 1.76 -28.30 15.46
N TYR A 48 2.02 -29.32 14.66
CA TYR A 48 2.51 -30.62 15.11
C TYR A 48 3.98 -30.82 14.72
N ASP A 49 4.71 -31.56 15.53
CA ASP A 49 6.04 -32.09 15.23
C ASP A 49 5.97 -33.62 15.33
N GLY A 50 5.82 -34.30 14.19
CA GLY A 50 5.43 -35.71 14.15
C GLY A 50 4.03 -35.92 14.77
N ASN A 51 3.96 -36.69 15.86
CA ASN A 51 2.72 -36.93 16.59
C ASN A 51 2.51 -35.97 17.78
N ASP A 52 3.49 -35.15 18.10
CA ASP A 52 3.44 -34.26 19.26
C ASP A 52 2.91 -32.88 18.87
N VAL A 53 2.10 -32.30 19.76
CA VAL A 53 1.62 -30.92 19.60
C VAL A 53 2.74 -29.97 19.99
N LYS A 54 3.28 -29.24 19.01
CA LYS A 54 4.33 -28.25 19.22
C LYS A 54 3.77 -26.91 19.69
N ARG A 55 2.68 -26.44 19.07
CA ARG A 55 2.06 -25.14 19.41
C ARG A 55 0.59 -25.09 19.02
N ARG A 56 -0.20 -24.27 19.72
CA ARG A 56 -1.61 -24.01 19.38
C ARG A 56 -1.86 -22.51 19.36
N PHE A 57 -2.52 -22.03 18.32
CA PHE A 57 -2.91 -20.63 18.15
C PHE A 57 -4.44 -20.53 18.04
N GLY A 58 -5.03 -19.52 18.69
CA GLY A 58 -6.48 -19.29 18.59
C GLY A 58 -7.36 -20.38 19.19
N HIS A 59 -6.83 -21.23 20.07
CA HIS A 59 -7.67 -22.18 20.82
C HIS A 59 -8.61 -21.39 21.75
N ASN A 60 -9.90 -21.73 21.77
CA ASN A 60 -10.99 -21.09 22.53
C ASN A 60 -11.38 -19.64 22.15
N ARG A 61 -10.45 -18.81 21.66
CA ARG A 61 -10.75 -17.42 21.23
C ARG A 61 -10.72 -17.18 19.71
N ALA A 62 -10.21 -18.12 18.94
CA ALA A 62 -9.79 -17.93 17.56
C ALA A 62 -8.69 -16.85 17.39
N ALA A 63 -7.85 -17.02 16.39
CA ALA A 63 -6.80 -16.08 16.03
C ALA A 63 -7.17 -15.37 14.73
N ARG A 64 -6.65 -14.15 14.55
CA ARG A 64 -6.69 -13.45 13.27
C ARG A 64 -5.27 -13.14 12.82
N PRO A 65 -4.58 -14.08 12.15
CA PRO A 65 -3.26 -13.84 11.61
C PRO A 65 -3.28 -12.65 10.65
N ALA A 66 -2.46 -11.63 10.93
CA ALA A 66 -2.27 -10.50 10.05
C ALA A 66 -0.80 -10.05 10.00
N LYS A 67 -0.48 -9.28 8.97
CA LYS A 67 0.87 -8.79 8.71
C LYS A 67 0.82 -7.52 7.88
N ILE A 68 1.75 -6.62 8.16
CA ILE A 68 2.05 -5.49 7.29
C ILE A 68 3.19 -5.87 6.34
N MET A 69 2.93 -5.73 5.03
CA MET A 69 3.89 -5.98 3.96
C MET A 69 4.30 -4.67 3.28
N LYS A 70 5.54 -4.65 2.78
CA LYS A 70 6.10 -3.51 2.06
C LYS A 70 5.99 -3.76 0.55
N GLY A 71 5.35 -2.85 -0.18
CA GLY A 71 5.19 -2.91 -1.64
C GLY A 71 5.88 -1.74 -2.36
N THR A 72 6.11 -1.91 -3.67
CA THR A 72 6.65 -0.87 -4.57
C THR A 72 6.09 -0.92 -5.99
N ARG A 73 5.20 -1.87 -6.30
CA ARG A 73 4.65 -2.07 -7.65
C ARG A 73 3.13 -1.93 -7.61
N LEU A 74 2.59 -1.20 -8.59
CA LEU A 74 1.15 -0.98 -8.75
C LEU A 74 0.45 -2.31 -9.05
N GLU A 75 1.04 -3.08 -9.96
CA GLU A 75 0.63 -4.44 -10.27
C GLU A 75 1.11 -5.38 -9.15
N ASP A 76 0.21 -6.26 -8.70
CA ASP A 76 0.40 -7.14 -7.54
C ASP A 76 1.69 -7.95 -7.61
N ASP A 77 2.71 -7.51 -6.85
CA ASP A 77 3.69 -8.44 -6.34
C ASP A 77 3.11 -9.10 -5.08
N ASN A 78 2.33 -10.15 -5.34
CA ASN A 78 2.37 -11.39 -4.57
C ASN A 78 2.00 -11.28 -3.09
N VAL A 79 0.75 -10.95 -2.77
CA VAL A 79 0.23 -11.43 -1.48
C VAL A 79 0.34 -12.97 -1.49
N GLU A 80 -0.20 -13.64 -2.51
CA GLU A 80 -0.23 -15.11 -2.57
C GLU A 80 1.11 -15.81 -2.83
N LYS A 81 2.05 -15.24 -3.61
CA LYS A 81 3.31 -15.97 -3.93
C LYS A 81 4.38 -15.88 -2.84
N THR A 82 4.22 -15.01 -1.84
CA THR A 82 5.26 -14.76 -0.84
C THR A 82 5.31 -15.84 0.25
N HIS A 83 4.20 -16.58 0.47
CA HIS A 83 4.15 -17.65 1.47
C HIS A 83 3.59 -18.95 0.89
N LYS A 84 4.41 -19.65 0.11
CA LYS A 84 4.16 -21.07 -0.22
C LYS A 84 4.19 -21.87 1.09
N GLY A 85 3.03 -22.29 1.58
CA GLY A 85 2.91 -23.06 2.82
C GLY A 85 2.32 -22.32 4.03
N ALA A 86 1.64 -21.19 3.83
CA ALA A 86 0.81 -20.65 4.90
C ALA A 86 -0.25 -21.69 5.30
N PHE A 87 -0.39 -21.93 6.61
CA PHE A 87 -1.34 -22.90 7.17
C PHE A 87 -2.80 -22.39 7.17
N PHE A 88 -3.06 -21.25 6.53
CA PHE A 88 -4.38 -20.61 6.40
C PHE A 88 -4.50 -19.88 5.05
N LYS A 89 -5.74 -19.62 4.62
CA LYS A 89 -6.03 -18.73 3.48
C LYS A 89 -5.92 -17.28 3.93
N TYR A 90 -5.28 -16.46 3.12
CA TYR A 90 -5.06 -15.04 3.39
C TYR A 90 -5.20 -14.22 2.12
N ARG A 91 -5.55 -12.94 2.28
CA ARG A 91 -5.67 -11.99 1.19
C ARG A 91 -5.13 -10.62 1.57
N GLY A 92 -4.79 -9.81 0.57
CA GLY A 92 -4.54 -8.39 0.77
C GLY A 92 -5.87 -7.69 0.94
N PHE A 93 -6.03 -6.90 1.99
CA PHE A 93 -7.27 -6.17 2.25
C PHE A 93 -7.19 -4.75 1.72
N TRP A 94 -6.07 -4.07 1.97
CA TRP A 94 -5.87 -2.71 1.52
C TRP A 94 -4.40 -2.41 1.28
N ARG A 95 -4.17 -1.36 0.49
CA ARG A 95 -2.84 -0.86 0.14
C ARG A 95 -2.85 0.66 0.28
N ILE A 96 -1.95 1.15 1.14
CA ILE A 96 -1.71 2.58 1.31
C ILE A 96 -0.40 2.95 0.65
N TRP A 97 -0.47 3.90 -0.26
CA TRP A 97 0.66 4.45 -0.99
C TRP A 97 1.17 5.71 -0.29
N VAL A 98 2.49 5.83 -0.23
CA VAL A 98 3.18 7.00 0.30
C VAL A 98 4.30 7.41 -0.63
N ARG A 99 4.73 8.66 -0.49
CA ARG A 99 5.66 9.28 -1.44
C ARG A 99 7.02 8.58 -1.51
N THR A 100 7.56 8.14 -0.38
CA THR A 100 8.93 7.60 -0.30
C THR A 100 8.99 6.33 0.52
N LYS A 101 10.04 5.52 0.31
CA LYS A 101 10.31 4.33 1.14
C LYS A 101 10.51 4.69 2.62
N SER A 102 11.17 5.82 2.90
CA SER A 102 11.35 6.32 4.27
C SER A 102 10.00 6.64 4.92
N HIS A 103 9.09 7.33 4.23
CA HIS A 103 7.74 7.56 4.76
C HIS A 103 6.99 6.25 5.02
N ARG A 104 7.13 5.25 4.14
CA ARG A 104 6.52 3.94 4.35
C ARG A 104 7.09 3.30 5.61
N ASP A 105 8.41 3.28 5.74
CA ASP A 105 9.07 2.62 6.85
C ASP A 105 8.72 3.28 8.19
N SER A 106 8.67 4.62 8.26
CA SER A 106 8.16 5.35 9.43
C SER A 106 6.69 5.05 9.73
N LEU A 107 5.84 4.95 8.69
CA LEU A 107 4.43 4.59 8.87
C LEU A 107 4.26 3.15 9.37
N VAL A 108 5.08 2.21 8.89
CA VAL A 108 5.09 0.82 9.38
C VAL A 108 5.45 0.78 10.86
N GLU A 109 6.52 1.48 11.27
CA GLU A 109 6.94 1.54 12.67
C GLU A 109 5.84 2.11 13.58
N ALA A 110 5.23 3.23 13.17
CA ALA A 110 4.15 3.86 13.92
C ALA A 110 2.89 2.97 13.99
N ALA A 111 2.52 2.34 12.87
CA ALA A 111 1.38 1.42 12.80
C ALA A 111 1.62 0.17 13.66
N MET A 112 2.79 -0.46 13.58
CA MET A 112 3.15 -1.62 14.41
C MET A 112 3.16 -1.26 15.90
N SER A 113 3.74 -0.12 16.29
CA SER A 113 3.72 0.31 17.69
C SER A 113 2.29 0.54 18.22
N ARG A 114 1.39 1.02 17.36
CA ARG A 114 -0.02 1.18 17.72
C ARG A 114 -0.73 -0.15 17.84
N LEU A 115 -0.49 -1.04 16.88
CA LEU A 115 -0.99 -2.40 16.83
C LEU A 115 -0.61 -3.19 18.09
N GLU A 116 0.67 -3.11 18.49
CA GLU A 116 1.21 -3.72 19.70
C GLU A 116 0.43 -3.30 20.97
N LYS A 117 0.20 -1.99 21.11
CA LYS A 117 -0.56 -1.45 22.25
C LYS A 117 -2.03 -1.88 22.27
N VAL A 118 -2.63 -2.11 21.10
CA VAL A 118 -4.02 -2.56 21.01
C VAL A 118 -4.08 -4.02 21.44
N SER A 119 -3.23 -4.89 20.90
CA SER A 119 -3.36 -6.29 21.27
C SER A 119 -2.83 -6.67 22.64
N ASP A 120 -1.92 -5.92 23.25
CA ASP A 120 -1.57 -6.11 24.66
C ASP A 120 -2.81 -5.99 25.57
N ARG A 121 -3.79 -5.16 25.18
CA ARG A 121 -5.05 -5.00 25.92
C ARG A 121 -6.02 -6.15 25.67
N GLU A 122 -6.04 -6.64 24.43
CA GLU A 122 -6.97 -7.68 23.96
C GLU A 122 -6.41 -9.11 24.12
N GLY A 123 -5.20 -9.25 24.69
CA GLY A 123 -4.60 -10.55 24.98
C GLY A 123 -3.98 -11.27 23.78
N GLY A 124 -3.43 -10.56 22.80
CA GLY A 124 -2.67 -11.22 21.74
C GLY A 124 -1.76 -10.39 20.85
N LEU A 125 -0.44 -10.48 21.02
CA LEU A 125 0.55 -10.43 19.92
C LEU A 125 1.45 -11.65 20.02
N GLU A 126 0.86 -12.82 19.81
CA GLU A 126 1.68 -14.00 19.65
C GLU A 126 2.30 -13.97 18.25
N ASP A 127 3.64 -14.01 18.18
CA ASP A 127 4.35 -14.19 16.92
C ASP A 127 4.00 -15.57 16.34
N LEU A 128 3.35 -15.53 15.17
CA LEU A 128 3.01 -16.69 14.36
C LEU A 128 4.12 -16.96 13.34
N GLU A 129 4.10 -18.14 12.74
CA GLU A 129 5.10 -18.48 11.72
C GLU A 129 5.02 -17.55 10.51
N ASN A 130 6.13 -17.44 9.77
CA ASN A 130 6.27 -16.58 8.59
C ASN A 130 6.08 -15.07 8.85
N GLY A 131 6.19 -14.64 10.12
CA GLY A 131 6.11 -13.24 10.54
C GLY A 131 4.69 -12.68 10.47
N PHE A 132 3.68 -13.53 10.63
CA PHE A 132 2.33 -13.09 10.95
C PHE A 132 2.22 -12.87 12.46
N HIS A 133 1.31 -11.98 12.85
CA HIS A 133 0.96 -11.75 14.26
C HIS A 133 -0.51 -12.10 14.44
N ASP A 134 -0.86 -12.68 15.58
CA ASP A 134 -2.26 -12.84 15.94
C ASP A 134 -2.84 -11.48 16.36
N MET A 135 -3.80 -10.96 15.59
CA MET A 135 -4.47 -9.70 15.87
C MET A 135 -5.77 -9.84 16.66
N GLY A 136 -6.12 -11.06 17.06
CA GLY A 136 -7.36 -11.34 17.77
C GLY A 136 -8.60 -11.37 16.88
N PRO A 137 -9.66 -12.07 17.31
CA PRO A 137 -10.85 -12.33 16.50
C PRO A 137 -11.67 -11.07 16.18
N GLU A 138 -11.50 -10.01 16.96
CA GLU A 138 -12.23 -8.74 16.88
C GLU A 138 -11.55 -7.71 15.96
N LEU A 139 -10.51 -8.10 15.22
CA LEU A 139 -9.86 -7.21 14.26
C LEU A 139 -10.86 -6.75 13.18
N ASP A 140 -11.22 -5.47 13.24
CA ASP A 140 -11.89 -4.77 12.17
C ASP A 140 -10.85 -4.18 11.20
N VAL A 141 -10.79 -4.76 10.00
CA VAL A 141 -9.80 -4.39 8.98
C VAL A 141 -10.04 -2.99 8.41
N ASP A 142 -11.30 -2.55 8.34
CA ASP A 142 -11.67 -1.25 7.80
C ASP A 142 -11.43 -0.16 8.84
N ALA A 143 -11.74 -0.42 10.11
CA ALA A 143 -11.34 0.47 11.21
C ALA A 143 -9.82 0.62 11.28
N TRP A 144 -9.08 -0.48 11.08
CA TRP A 144 -7.62 -0.46 11.06
C TRP A 144 -7.06 0.37 9.90
N LEU A 145 -7.69 0.32 8.72
CA LEU A 145 -7.32 1.19 7.59
C LEU A 145 -7.46 2.68 7.96
N VAL A 146 -8.57 3.05 8.59
CA VAL A 146 -8.82 4.43 9.03
C VAL A 146 -7.78 4.87 10.06
N GLU A 147 -7.42 3.99 11.00
CA GLU A 147 -6.39 4.27 12.01
C GLU A 147 -5.01 4.47 11.38
N VAL A 148 -4.61 3.64 10.41
CA VAL A 148 -3.34 3.80 9.69
C VAL A 148 -3.30 5.10 8.90
N LEU A 149 -4.41 5.51 8.27
CA LEU A 149 -4.51 6.81 7.60
C LEU A 149 -4.43 7.99 8.60
N ALA A 150 -5.02 7.86 9.78
CA ALA A 150 -4.90 8.85 10.85
C ALA A 150 -3.44 8.96 11.34
N ILE A 151 -2.75 7.84 11.57
CA ILE A 151 -1.33 7.81 11.92
C ILE A 151 -0.50 8.51 10.85
N ALA A 152 -0.75 8.23 9.57
CA ALA A 152 -0.03 8.90 8.47
C ALA A 152 -0.23 10.41 8.53
N ARG A 153 -1.47 10.88 8.67
CA ARG A 153 -1.80 12.30 8.80
C ARG A 153 -1.09 12.95 9.99
N ASP A 154 -1.15 12.33 11.16
CA ASP A 154 -0.60 12.89 12.41
C ASP A 154 0.93 12.96 12.37
N ASN A 155 1.58 12.10 11.56
CA ASN A 155 3.02 12.14 11.30
C ASN A 155 3.39 13.00 10.08
N GLY A 156 2.44 13.72 9.47
CA GLY A 156 2.68 14.55 8.29
C GLY A 156 3.11 13.75 7.05
N ILE A 157 2.73 12.47 6.97
CA ILE A 157 3.05 11.58 5.86
C ILE A 157 1.90 11.63 4.83
N PRO A 158 2.15 12.12 3.59
CA PRO A 158 1.17 12.06 2.53
C PRO A 158 0.89 10.61 2.16
N ALA A 159 -0.35 10.19 2.37
CA ALA A 159 -0.84 8.85 2.10
C ALA A 159 -2.01 8.89 1.11
N TRP A 160 -2.10 7.86 0.28
CA TRP A 160 -3.17 7.67 -0.70
C TRP A 160 -3.63 6.22 -0.65
N ASP A 161 -4.94 6.00 -0.66
CA ASP A 161 -5.47 4.73 -1.16
C ASP A 161 -5.27 4.66 -2.69
N GLU A 162 -5.57 3.51 -3.29
CA GLU A 162 -5.36 3.32 -4.72
C GLU A 162 -6.18 4.28 -5.60
N PRO A 163 -7.49 4.51 -5.35
CA PRO A 163 -8.26 5.52 -6.09
C PRO A 163 -7.66 6.93 -5.98
N ALA A 164 -7.25 7.37 -4.79
CA ALA A 164 -6.68 8.69 -4.59
C ALA A 164 -5.32 8.84 -5.28
N LEU A 165 -4.51 7.76 -5.30
CA LEU A 165 -3.24 7.73 -6.03
C LEU A 165 -3.46 7.92 -7.53
N LEU A 166 -4.41 7.17 -8.10
CA LEU A 166 -4.73 7.25 -9.52
C LEU A 166 -5.27 8.63 -9.88
N ALA A 167 -6.15 9.20 -9.05
CA ALA A 167 -6.63 10.57 -9.24
C ALA A 167 -5.51 11.61 -9.15
N PHE A 168 -4.51 11.41 -8.29
CA PHE A 168 -3.31 12.25 -8.24
C PHE A 168 -2.50 12.15 -9.53
N ILE A 169 -2.22 10.93 -9.99
CA ILE A 169 -1.50 10.68 -11.24
C ILE A 169 -2.24 11.33 -12.42
N ASP A 170 -3.57 11.23 -12.46
CA ASP A 170 -4.37 11.83 -13.54
C ASP A 170 -4.23 13.34 -13.61
N ARG A 171 -4.23 14.03 -12.45
CA ARG A 171 -3.97 15.47 -12.40
C ARG A 171 -2.57 15.82 -12.87
N VAL A 172 -1.55 15.04 -12.50
CA VAL A 172 -0.17 15.22 -12.97
C VAL A 172 -0.12 15.13 -14.51
N ILE A 173 -0.77 14.12 -15.10
CA ILE A 173 -0.79 13.93 -16.56
C ILE A 173 -1.50 15.10 -17.24
N GLN A 174 -2.65 15.53 -16.72
CA GLN A 174 -3.38 16.66 -17.27
C GLN A 174 -2.55 17.94 -17.24
N ARG A 175 -1.90 18.22 -16.11
CA ARG A 175 -1.01 19.38 -15.97
C ARG A 175 0.20 19.29 -16.90
N ALA A 176 0.78 18.11 -17.06
CA ALA A 176 1.89 17.90 -17.99
C ALA A 176 1.48 18.13 -19.46
N ALA A 177 0.24 17.79 -19.82
CA ALA A 177 -0.32 18.09 -21.14
C ALA A 177 -0.48 19.61 -21.35
N ASP A 178 -0.90 20.35 -20.32
CA ASP A 178 -0.99 21.81 -20.39
C ASP A 178 0.39 22.48 -20.50
N ILE A 179 1.37 22.03 -19.71
CA ILE A 179 2.77 22.48 -19.79
C ILE A 179 3.34 22.21 -21.19
N SER A 180 3.02 21.06 -21.78
CA SER A 180 3.50 20.65 -23.11
C SER A 180 3.10 21.62 -24.22
N LYS A 181 1.95 22.32 -24.09
CA LYS A 181 1.48 23.31 -25.09
C LYS A 181 2.40 24.52 -25.22
N THR A 182 3.07 24.90 -24.12
CA THR A 182 3.98 26.06 -24.07
C THR A 182 5.44 25.65 -23.93
N TRP A 183 5.75 24.36 -24.02
CA TRP A 183 7.07 23.82 -23.75
C TRP A 183 8.06 24.18 -24.87
N ARG A 184 9.17 24.84 -24.52
CA ARG A 184 10.21 25.26 -25.48
C ARG A 184 11.51 24.44 -25.41
N GLY A 185 11.47 23.31 -24.71
CA GLY A 185 12.66 22.53 -24.38
C GLY A 185 13.21 22.89 -22.99
N GLY A 186 13.97 21.96 -22.39
CA GLY A 186 14.51 22.10 -21.05
C GLY A 186 15.13 20.81 -20.54
N ARG A 187 15.78 20.89 -19.37
CA ARG A 187 16.45 19.76 -18.72
C ARG A 187 15.48 18.68 -18.25
N TYR A 188 14.30 19.08 -17.76
CA TYR A 188 13.27 18.20 -17.22
C TYR A 188 12.12 18.04 -18.20
N SER A 189 11.47 16.89 -18.22
CA SER A 189 10.26 16.68 -19.02
C SER A 189 9.05 17.44 -18.44
N PRO A 190 8.03 17.75 -19.27
CA PRO A 190 6.76 18.29 -18.77
C PRO A 190 6.15 17.47 -17.64
N LEU A 191 6.33 16.15 -17.66
CA LEU A 191 5.84 15.24 -16.62
C LEU A 191 6.55 15.44 -15.28
N GLU A 192 7.89 15.55 -15.29
CA GLU A 192 8.70 15.82 -14.09
C GLU A 192 8.36 17.19 -13.48
N VAL A 193 8.16 18.20 -14.34
CA VAL A 193 7.76 19.54 -13.89
C VAL A 193 6.37 19.51 -13.26
N ALA A 194 5.39 18.87 -13.92
CA ALA A 194 4.04 18.72 -13.40
C ALA A 194 4.00 17.99 -12.06
N LEU A 195 4.75 16.89 -11.93
CA LEU A 195 4.85 16.11 -10.71
C LEU A 195 5.38 16.94 -9.54
N THR A 196 6.43 17.72 -9.78
CA THR A 196 7.03 18.61 -8.78
C THR A 196 6.00 19.65 -8.30
N GLN A 197 5.32 20.30 -9.24
CA GLN A 197 4.29 21.30 -8.92
C GLN A 197 3.10 20.72 -8.14
N GLU A 198 2.64 19.51 -8.48
CA GLU A 198 1.54 18.85 -7.75
C GLU A 198 1.94 18.46 -6.33
N PHE A 199 3.21 18.09 -6.09
CA PHE A 199 3.70 17.84 -4.73
C PHE A 199 3.79 19.13 -3.90
N GLU A 200 4.29 20.22 -4.47
CA GLU A 200 4.40 21.51 -3.78
C GLU A 200 3.03 22.11 -3.44
N HIS A 201 2.03 21.91 -4.30
CA HIS A 201 0.68 22.42 -4.07
C HIS A 201 -0.02 21.75 -2.87
N ARG A 202 0.36 20.52 -2.50
CA ARG A 202 -0.16 19.81 -1.32
C ARG A 202 0.66 20.00 -0.05
N GLY A 203 1.84 20.63 -0.15
CA GLY A 203 2.70 20.93 0.99
C GLY A 203 2.41 22.28 1.67
N LYS A 204 1.40 23.01 1.18
CA LYS A 204 0.86 24.26 1.74
C LYS A 204 -0.57 24.02 2.19
#